data_AF-A0A3D3HD60-F1
#
_entry.id   AF-A0A3D3HD60-F1
#
_cell.length_a   1.000
_cell.length_b   1.000
_cell.length_c   1.000
_cell.angle_alpha   90.00
_cell.angle_beta   90.00
_cell.angle_gamma   90.00
#
_symmetry.space_group_name_H-M   'P 1'
#
loop_
_entity.id
_entity.type
_entity.pdbx_description
1 polymer ?
#
loop_
_entity_poly.entity_id
_entity_poly.type
_entity_poly.pdbx_seq_one_letter_code
_entity_poly.pdbx_strand_id
1 'polypeptide(L)'
;MDTRSRRSFLRGTAAAGVALLSAPVLLSGRSRSASVPDADKPFRLAYAPSIEMFRDLSGSENPLDNIQFIADKGFRAVFDNGLSGRPVEEQEDIATKIQRMGLLMGPWVLHADFGKTSFVLPHREVRDFLTMKMEEGIEVARRTGFKTALVVPG
;
A
#
# COMPACT_ATOMS: atom_id res chain seq x y z
N MET A 1 -54.76 21.82 7.88
CA MET A 1 -53.52 21.04 8.15
C MET A 1 -53.90 19.58 8.22
N ASP A 2 -53.65 18.82 7.16
CA ASP A 2 -53.96 17.39 7.11
C ASP A 2 -52.97 16.59 7.96
N THR A 3 -53.46 15.96 9.03
CA THR A 3 -52.65 15.09 9.87
C THR A 3 -52.49 13.73 9.20
N ARG A 4 -51.36 13.48 8.53
CA ARG A 4 -51.02 12.14 8.03
C ARG A 4 -50.90 11.16 9.21
N SER A 5 -51.76 10.14 9.23
CA SER A 5 -51.82 9.10 10.27
C SER A 5 -50.68 8.08 10.13
N ARG A 6 -50.14 7.59 11.25
CA ARG A 6 -49.10 6.53 11.32
C ARG A 6 -49.48 5.27 10.51
N ARG A 7 -50.77 4.95 10.39
CA ARG A 7 -51.26 3.82 9.56
C ARG A 7 -51.14 4.09 8.05
N SER A 8 -51.27 5.35 7.62
CA SER A 8 -51.06 5.73 6.22
C SER A 8 -49.58 5.62 5.85
N PHE A 9 -48.67 6.00 6.76
CA PHE A 9 -47.23 5.82 6.58
C PHE A 9 -46.85 4.32 6.47
N LEU A 10 -47.32 3.49 7.40
CA LEU A 10 -47.03 2.04 7.40
C LEU A 10 -47.59 1.30 6.17
N ARG A 11 -48.75 1.71 5.65
CA ARG A 11 -49.29 1.17 4.38
C ARG A 11 -48.46 1.60 3.17
N GLY A 12 -47.95 2.84 3.16
CA GLY A 12 -47.04 3.31 2.11
C GLY A 12 -45.70 2.58 2.10
N THR A 13 -45.15 2.25 3.27
CA THR A 13 -43.87 1.53 3.37
C THR A 13 -43.98 0.04 3.03
N ALA A 14 -45.11 -0.61 3.32
CA ALA A 14 -45.32 -2.02 2.99
C ALA A 14 -45.42 -2.28 1.48
N ALA A 15 -46.04 -1.36 0.72
CA ALA A 15 -46.13 -1.48 -0.73
C ALA A 15 -44.77 -1.29 -1.44
N ALA A 16 -43.87 -0.49 -0.86
CA ALA A 16 -42.51 -0.31 -1.38
C ALA A 16 -41.57 -1.50 -1.06
N GLY A 17 -41.83 -2.25 0.01
CA GLY A 17 -41.00 -3.39 0.43
C GLY A 17 -41.12 -4.63 -0.46
N VAL A 18 -42.30 -4.87 -1.06
CA VAL A 18 -42.54 -6.06 -1.89
C VAL A 18 -41.88 -5.95 -3.28
N ALA A 19 -41.73 -4.73 -3.81
CA ALA A 19 -41.05 -4.50 -5.10
C ALA A 19 -39.53 -4.74 -5.05
N LEU A 20 -38.93 -4.81 -3.86
CA LEU A 20 -37.49 -5.05 -3.68
C LEU A 20 -37.14 -6.55 -3.61
N LEU A 21 -38.12 -7.43 -3.39
CA LEU A 21 -37.87 -8.87 -3.24
C LEU A 21 -37.82 -9.62 -4.58
N SER A 22 -38.27 -9.01 -5.67
CA SER A 22 -38.27 -9.60 -7.03
C SER A 22 -37.03 -9.24 -7.87
N ALA A 23 -36.05 -8.53 -7.30
CA ALA A 23 -34.79 -8.21 -7.96
C ALA A 23 -33.54 -8.85 -7.28
N PRO A 24 -33.50 -10.18 -7.00
CA PRO A 24 -32.28 -10.82 -6.48
C PRO A 24 -31.10 -10.76 -7.47
N VAL A 25 -31.36 -10.42 -8.74
CA VAL A 25 -30.33 -10.29 -9.78
C VAL A 25 -29.54 -8.97 -9.69
N LEU A 26 -30.08 -7.92 -9.05
CA LEU A 26 -29.38 -6.62 -8.93
C LEU A 26 -28.57 -6.48 -7.64
N LEU A 27 -28.83 -7.30 -6.62
CA LEU A 27 -28.07 -7.34 -5.36
C LEU A 27 -26.97 -8.40 -5.32
N SER A 28 -26.91 -9.30 -6.32
CA SER A 28 -25.65 -9.95 -6.63
C SER A 28 -24.75 -8.89 -7.27
N GLY A 29 -24.08 -8.11 -6.42
CA GLY A 29 -22.86 -7.43 -6.77
C GLY A 29 -21.88 -8.48 -7.25
N ARG A 30 -21.99 -8.85 -8.53
CA ARG A 30 -20.96 -9.60 -9.24
C ARG A 30 -19.74 -8.73 -9.06
N SER A 31 -18.84 -9.13 -8.17
CA SER A 31 -17.51 -8.56 -8.13
C SER A 31 -17.00 -8.74 -9.54
N ARG A 32 -17.04 -7.66 -10.32
CA ARG A 32 -16.35 -7.64 -11.59
C ARG A 32 -14.90 -7.63 -11.16
N SER A 33 -14.31 -8.83 -11.07
CA SER A 33 -12.89 -8.98 -11.29
C SER A 33 -12.66 -8.57 -12.74
N ALA A 34 -12.72 -7.27 -12.99
CA ALA A 34 -12.29 -6.69 -14.23
C ALA A 34 -10.77 -6.82 -14.15
N SER A 35 -10.22 -7.77 -14.92
CA SER A 35 -8.78 -7.89 -15.03
C SER A 35 -8.23 -6.54 -15.47
N VAL A 36 -7.38 -5.93 -14.66
CA VAL A 36 -6.70 -4.70 -15.04
C VAL A 36 -5.79 -5.07 -16.22
N PRO A 37 -5.92 -4.44 -17.40
CA PRO A 37 -5.05 -4.76 -18.52
C PRO A 37 -3.60 -4.35 -18.22
N ASP A 38 -2.65 -4.99 -18.87
CA ASP A 38 -1.24 -4.61 -18.79
C ASP A 38 -0.97 -3.38 -19.66
N ALA A 39 0.13 -2.70 -19.39
CA ALA A 39 0.48 -1.49 -20.13
C ALA A 39 1.14 -1.85 -21.47
N ASP A 40 0.62 -1.29 -22.57
CA ASP A 40 1.25 -1.40 -23.89
C ASP A 40 2.65 -0.75 -23.92
N LYS A 41 2.85 0.29 -23.11
CA LYS A 41 4.11 1.04 -22.99
C LYS A 41 4.33 1.48 -21.54
N PRO A 42 5.57 1.49 -21.05
CA PRO A 42 5.87 2.03 -19.73
C PRO A 42 5.54 3.54 -19.62
N PHE A 43 5.23 4.00 -18.41
CA PHE A 43 5.10 5.43 -18.12
C PHE A 43 6.40 6.17 -18.45
N ARG A 44 6.29 7.42 -18.91
CA ARG A 44 7.46 8.25 -19.26
C ARG A 44 8.25 8.75 -18.05
N LEU A 45 7.62 8.83 -16.88
CA LEU A 45 8.24 9.25 -15.62
C LEU A 45 8.39 8.05 -14.67
N ALA A 46 9.29 8.18 -13.70
CA ALA A 46 9.54 7.18 -12.67
C ALA A 46 8.49 7.28 -11.54
N TYR A 47 7.22 7.05 -11.86
CA TYR A 47 6.21 6.90 -10.83
C TYR A 47 6.52 5.65 -10.01
N ALA A 48 6.60 5.83 -8.69
CA ALA A 48 6.97 4.81 -7.74
C ALA A 48 5.79 4.58 -6.80
N PRO A 49 4.90 3.61 -7.07
CA PRO A 49 3.94 3.14 -6.07
C PRO A 49 4.66 2.38 -4.96
N SER A 50 4.02 2.28 -3.80
CA SER A 50 4.49 1.37 -2.75
C SER A 50 4.33 -0.07 -3.24
N ILE A 51 5.22 -0.98 -2.85
CA ILE A 51 5.08 -2.43 -3.15
C ILE A 51 3.68 -2.92 -2.78
N GLU A 52 3.10 -2.40 -1.70
CA GLU A 52 1.83 -2.87 -1.15
C GLU A 52 0.59 -2.16 -1.72
N MET A 53 0.79 -1.15 -2.58
CA MET A 53 -0.28 -0.23 -2.99
C MET A 53 -1.42 -0.92 -3.74
N PHE A 54 -1.14 -2.02 -4.43
CA PHE A 54 -2.09 -2.67 -5.34
C PHE A 54 -2.42 -4.12 -4.96
N ARG A 55 -2.24 -4.53 -3.69
CA ARG A 55 -2.51 -5.92 -3.23
C ARG A 55 -3.88 -6.45 -3.64
N ASP A 56 -4.92 -5.63 -3.54
CA ASP A 56 -6.29 -6.01 -3.96
C ASP A 56 -6.44 -6.21 -5.47
N LEU A 57 -5.67 -5.45 -6.27
CA LEU A 57 -5.69 -5.55 -7.74
C LEU A 57 -4.76 -6.64 -8.27
N SER A 58 -3.64 -6.88 -7.59
CA SER A 58 -2.71 -7.97 -7.90
C SER A 58 -3.24 -9.33 -7.42
N GLY A 59 -4.12 -9.32 -6.41
CA GLY A 59 -4.68 -10.52 -5.80
C GLY A 59 -3.68 -11.31 -4.97
N SER A 60 -2.58 -10.67 -4.55
CA SER A 60 -1.51 -11.32 -3.80
C SER A 60 -0.99 -10.43 -2.66
N GLU A 61 -0.79 -11.06 -1.50
CA GLU A 61 -0.10 -10.45 -0.36
C GLU A 61 1.44 -10.57 -0.47
N ASN A 62 1.94 -11.35 -1.45
CA ASN A 62 3.36 -11.55 -1.66
C ASN A 62 3.97 -10.31 -2.33
N PRO A 63 5.02 -9.69 -1.75
CA PRO A 63 5.65 -8.51 -2.34
C PRO A 63 6.22 -8.74 -3.74
N LEU A 64 6.71 -9.94 -4.05
CA LEU A 64 7.31 -10.25 -5.36
C LEU A 64 6.26 -10.24 -6.48
N ASP A 65 5.05 -10.72 -6.18
CA ASP A 65 3.91 -10.68 -7.11
C ASP A 65 3.44 -9.24 -7.31
N ASN A 66 3.43 -8.44 -6.24
CA ASN A 66 3.09 -7.02 -6.36
C ASN A 66 4.12 -6.23 -7.16
N ILE A 67 5.42 -6.50 -7.00
CA ILE A 67 6.48 -5.89 -7.82
C ILE A 67 6.29 -6.27 -9.30
N GLN A 68 5.94 -7.53 -9.58
CA GLN A 68 5.63 -7.99 -10.93
C GLN A 68 4.45 -7.20 -11.50
N PHE A 69 3.34 -7.15 -10.76
CA PHE A 69 2.14 -6.40 -11.15
C PHE A 69 2.46 -4.93 -11.45
N ILE A 70 3.25 -4.27 -10.60
CA ILE A 70 3.66 -2.88 -10.80
C ILE A 70 4.41 -2.72 -12.13
N ALA A 71 5.36 -3.60 -12.44
CA ALA A 71 6.07 -3.56 -13.72
C ALA A 71 5.14 -3.81 -14.91
N ASP A 72 4.22 -4.78 -14.80
CA ASP A 72 3.25 -5.13 -15.84
C ASP A 72 2.30 -3.96 -16.13
N LYS A 73 2.01 -3.12 -15.11
CA LYS A 73 1.24 -1.87 -15.27
C LYS A 73 2.07 -0.70 -15.81
N GLY A 74 3.30 -0.96 -16.26
CA GLY A 74 4.14 0.01 -16.95
C GLY A 74 4.89 0.95 -16.04
N PHE A 75 4.86 0.74 -14.72
CA PHE A 75 5.71 1.49 -13.80
C PHE A 75 7.17 1.05 -13.97
N ARG A 76 8.07 2.01 -13.75
CA ARG A 76 9.52 1.80 -13.87
C ARG A 76 10.26 2.01 -12.56
N ALA A 77 9.52 2.29 -11.49
CA ALA A 77 10.06 2.53 -10.17
C ALA A 77 9.11 1.98 -9.11
N VAL A 78 9.63 1.73 -7.93
CA VAL A 78 8.89 1.36 -6.72
C VAL A 78 9.48 2.09 -5.52
N PHE A 79 8.71 2.26 -4.46
CA PHE A 79 9.24 2.60 -3.13
C PHE A 79 8.64 1.64 -2.11
N ASP A 80 9.16 1.64 -0.89
CA ASP A 80 8.61 0.78 0.15
C ASP A 80 8.95 1.29 1.55
N ASN A 81 7.91 1.53 2.35
CA ASN A 81 8.08 1.96 3.73
C ASN A 81 8.52 0.81 4.64
N GLY A 82 8.16 -0.43 4.32
CA GLY A 82 8.36 -1.56 5.22
C GLY A 82 9.69 -2.27 5.08
N LEU A 83 10.54 -1.90 4.10
CA LEU A 83 11.66 -2.74 3.65
C LEU A 83 12.54 -3.19 4.81
N SER A 84 12.95 -2.24 5.65
CA SER A 84 13.84 -2.47 6.80
C SER A 84 13.22 -3.36 7.89
N GLY A 85 11.88 -3.43 7.95
CA GLY A 85 11.15 -4.23 8.94
C GLY A 85 10.85 -5.67 8.50
N ARG A 86 11.13 -6.04 7.25
CA ARG A 86 10.93 -7.42 6.74
C ARG A 86 12.06 -8.35 7.16
N PRO A 87 11.84 -9.69 7.18
CA PRO A 87 12.91 -10.68 7.30
C PRO A 87 14.04 -10.45 6.28
N VAL A 88 15.27 -10.79 6.66
CA VAL A 88 16.47 -10.58 5.82
C VAL A 88 16.34 -11.22 4.44
N GLU A 89 15.86 -12.47 4.39
CA GLU A 89 15.65 -13.21 3.14
C GLU A 89 14.64 -12.48 2.24
N GLU A 90 13.53 -12.00 2.80
CA GLU A 90 12.51 -11.25 2.05
C GLU A 90 13.06 -9.92 1.51
N GLN A 91 13.93 -9.23 2.27
CA GLN A 91 14.63 -8.02 1.79
C GLN A 91 15.51 -8.32 0.57
N GLU A 92 16.26 -9.42 0.62
CA GLU A 92 17.17 -9.85 -0.45
C GLU A 92 16.42 -10.32 -1.70
N ASP A 93 15.29 -11.00 -1.52
CA ASP A 93 14.40 -11.42 -2.61
C ASP A 93 13.75 -10.23 -3.31
N ILE A 94 13.23 -9.27 -2.54
CA ILE A 94 12.70 -8.01 -3.06
C ILE A 94 13.78 -7.28 -3.86
N ALA A 95 14.98 -7.15 -3.29
CA ALA A 95 16.10 -6.49 -3.94
C ALA A 95 16.48 -7.16 -5.26
N THR A 96 16.62 -8.49 -5.23
CA THR A 96 16.94 -9.30 -6.40
C THR A 96 15.88 -9.15 -7.49
N LYS A 97 14.60 -9.18 -7.15
CA LYS A 97 13.49 -9.03 -8.10
C LYS A 97 13.50 -7.66 -8.76
N ILE A 98 13.57 -6.58 -7.98
CA ILE A 98 13.62 -5.19 -8.48
C ILE A 98 14.80 -5.00 -9.43
N GLN A 99 16.00 -5.46 -9.03
CA GLN A 99 17.22 -5.34 -9.84
C GLN A 99 17.14 -6.16 -11.14
N ARG A 100 16.66 -7.40 -11.08
CA ARG A 100 16.49 -8.26 -12.28
C ARG A 100 15.52 -7.66 -13.28
N MET A 101 14.49 -6.97 -12.81
CA MET A 101 13.50 -6.30 -13.66
C MET A 101 13.95 -4.93 -14.15
N GLY A 102 15.08 -4.41 -13.66
CA GLY A 102 15.56 -3.07 -14.01
C GLY A 102 14.67 -1.95 -13.48
N LEU A 103 13.90 -2.20 -12.42
CA LEU A 103 13.09 -1.18 -11.76
C LEU A 103 13.98 -0.25 -10.91
N LEU A 104 13.65 1.03 -10.90
CA LEU A 104 14.28 1.99 -9.99
C LEU A 104 13.71 1.81 -8.58
N MET A 105 14.58 1.78 -7.58
CA MET A 105 14.15 1.79 -6.18
C MET A 105 14.22 3.20 -5.61
N GLY A 106 13.07 3.71 -5.17
CA GLY A 106 12.94 4.92 -4.39
C GLY A 106 13.45 4.77 -2.96
N PRO A 107 13.34 5.81 -2.14
CA PRO A 107 13.73 5.71 -0.74
C PRO A 107 12.87 4.71 0.02
N TRP A 108 13.50 3.95 0.91
CA TRP A 108 12.80 3.13 1.91
C TRP A 108 12.85 3.81 3.27
N VAL A 109 11.87 3.56 4.14
CA VAL A 109 11.81 4.24 5.45
C VAL A 109 12.70 3.52 6.46
N LEU A 110 13.70 4.24 6.98
CA LEU A 110 14.56 3.77 8.06
C LEU A 110 13.98 4.11 9.43
N HIS A 111 13.46 5.33 9.56
CA HIS A 111 12.88 5.80 10.81
C HIS A 111 11.74 6.77 10.54
N ALA A 112 10.58 6.49 11.13
CA ALA A 112 9.47 7.42 11.22
C ALA A 112 8.71 7.16 12.53
N ASP A 113 8.71 8.14 13.44
CA ASP A 113 7.91 8.13 14.66
C ASP A 113 7.31 9.52 14.86
N PHE A 114 6.04 9.66 14.49
CA PHE A 114 5.30 10.93 14.58
C PHE A 114 4.82 11.24 16.00
N GLY A 115 5.00 10.34 16.95
CA GLY A 115 4.59 10.51 18.35
C GLY A 115 5.71 11.00 19.25
N LYS A 116 6.95 11.12 18.75
CA LYS A 116 8.13 11.42 19.57
C LYS A 116 8.95 12.57 18.99
N THR A 117 9.37 13.45 19.88
CA THR A 117 10.32 14.53 19.58
C THR A 117 11.75 14.00 19.67
N SER A 118 12.24 13.33 18.62
CA SER A 118 13.49 12.58 18.67
C SER A 118 14.73 13.37 18.22
N PHE A 119 14.64 14.26 17.22
CA PHE A 119 15.85 14.88 16.66
C PHE A 119 16.23 16.24 17.25
N VAL A 120 15.44 16.79 18.16
CA VAL A 120 15.66 18.14 18.74
C VAL A 120 15.99 18.14 20.22
N LEU A 121 15.93 16.98 20.90
CA LEU A 121 16.20 16.87 22.34
C LEU A 121 17.62 16.34 22.61
N PRO A 122 18.30 16.80 23.68
CA PRO A 122 19.67 16.39 24.00
C PRO A 122 19.76 15.04 24.75
N HIS A 123 18.68 14.25 24.78
CA HIS A 123 18.64 13.00 25.54
C HIS A 123 19.58 11.95 24.94
N ARG A 124 20.51 11.44 25.75
CA ARG A 124 21.49 10.44 25.34
C ARG A 124 20.82 9.18 24.78
N GLU A 125 19.77 8.70 25.44
CA GLU A 125 19.04 7.51 25.01
C GLU A 125 18.47 7.63 23.58
N VAL A 126 18.02 8.83 23.22
CA VAL A 126 17.50 9.09 21.87
C VAL A 126 18.64 9.09 20.85
N ARG A 127 19.80 9.67 21.18
CA ARG A 127 20.99 9.63 20.32
C ARG A 127 21.52 8.22 20.12
N ASP A 128 21.54 7.42 21.18
CA ASP A 128 21.97 6.02 21.15
C ASP A 128 21.01 5.20 20.26
N PHE A 129 19.70 5.40 20.42
CA PHE A 129 18.68 4.79 19.55
C PHE A 129 18.83 5.19 18.07
N LEU A 130 19.02 6.48 17.79
CA LEU A 130 19.20 6.96 16.42
C LEU A 130 20.48 6.40 15.78
N THR A 131 21.56 6.29 16.55
CA THR A 131 22.82 5.68 16.08
C THR A 131 22.60 4.22 15.70
N MET A 132 21.97 3.44 16.58
CA MET A 132 21.59 2.05 16.30
C MET A 132 20.72 1.94 15.03
N LYS A 133 19.74 2.84 14.84
CA LYS A 133 18.92 2.88 13.62
C LYS A 133 19.76 3.16 12.37
N MET A 134 20.72 4.07 12.42
CA MET A 134 21.60 4.32 11.26
C MET A 134 22.47 3.09 10.93
N GLU A 135 22.96 2.37 11.95
CA GLU A 135 23.72 1.13 11.76
C GLU A 135 22.88 0.02 11.12
N GLU A 136 21.64 -0.18 11.57
CA GLU A 136 20.67 -1.08 10.93
C GLU A 136 20.45 -0.68 9.46
N GLY A 137 20.35 0.62 9.18
CA GLY A 137 20.15 1.10 7.83
C GLY A 137 21.32 0.85 6.89
N ILE A 138 22.56 0.96 7.40
CA ILE A 138 23.78 0.59 6.67
C ILE A 138 23.77 -0.89 6.31
N GLU A 139 23.29 -1.74 7.21
CA GLU A 139 23.18 -3.18 6.98
C GLU A 139 22.12 -3.52 5.92
N VAL A 140 20.96 -2.87 5.94
CA VAL A 140 19.92 -3.04 4.90
C VAL A 140 20.44 -2.57 3.53
N ALA A 141 21.08 -1.41 3.46
CA ALA A 141 21.70 -0.91 2.23
C ALA A 141 22.83 -1.82 1.73
N ARG A 142 23.62 -2.35 2.68
CA ARG A 142 24.43 -3.59 2.63
C ARG A 142 23.90 -4.62 1.64
N ARG A 143 22.90 -5.34 2.13
CA ARG A 143 22.39 -6.57 1.51
C ARG A 143 21.57 -6.29 0.26
N THR A 144 20.78 -5.21 0.26
CA THR A 144 19.84 -4.91 -0.82
C THR A 144 20.46 -4.11 -1.96
N GLY A 145 21.57 -3.41 -1.70
CA GLY A 145 22.13 -2.42 -2.62
C GLY A 145 21.33 -1.12 -2.72
N PHE A 146 20.24 -0.96 -1.97
CA PHE A 146 19.39 0.23 -1.98
C PHE A 146 19.91 1.30 -1.01
N LYS A 147 20.53 2.35 -1.58
CA LYS A 147 21.33 3.33 -0.82
C LYS A 147 20.55 4.52 -0.29
N THR A 148 19.31 4.71 -0.72
CA THR A 148 18.50 5.86 -0.31
C THR A 148 17.53 5.44 0.78
N ALA A 149 17.74 5.98 1.98
CA ALA A 149 16.86 5.77 3.12
C ALA A 149 16.19 7.10 3.53
N LEU A 150 14.95 7.02 4.00
CA LEU A 150 14.17 8.14 4.52
C LEU A 150 14.18 8.12 6.05
N VAL A 151 14.46 9.27 6.62
CA VAL A 151 14.39 9.53 8.06
C VAL A 151 13.44 10.69 8.30
N VAL A 152 12.42 10.47 9.12
CA VAL A 152 11.52 11.52 9.59
C VAL A 152 12.02 12.00 10.96
N PRO A 153 12.39 13.29 11.10
CA PRO A 153 13.00 13.80 12.32
C PRO A 153 12.04 14.04 13.50
N GLY A 154 10.75 13.76 13.33
CA GLY A 154 9.70 14.09 14.30
C GLY A 154 9.10 15.48 14.10
#